data_AF-A0A935KDL2-F1
#
_entry.id   AF-A0A935KDL2-F1
#
_cell.length_a   1.000
_cell.length_b   1.000
_cell.length_c   1.000
_cell.angle_alpha   90.00
_cell.angle_beta   90.00
_cell.angle_gamma   90.00
#
_symmetry.space_group_name_H-M   'P 1'
#
loop_
_entity.id
_entity.type
_entity.pdbx_description
1 polymer ?
#
loop_
_entity_poly.entity_id
_entity_poly.type
_entity_poly.pdbx_seq_one_letter_code
_entity_poly.pdbx_strand_id
1 'polypeptide(L)'
;MQRKSQLAAEIARAIKARRLTQQGAAELLGIDQSKVSRITRGQFRGVSEAKLLELVARLGHDVKIVVGPARRRTGRIEIQFA
;
A
#
# COMPACT_ATOMS: atom_id res chain seq x y z
N MET A 1 11.38 -2.68 -5.68
CA MET A 1 10.88 -1.29 -5.65
C MET A 1 9.51 -1.13 -6.29
N GLN A 2 9.26 -1.72 -7.47
CA GLN A 2 7.99 -1.58 -8.20
C GLN A 2 6.74 -1.97 -7.39
N ARG A 3 6.81 -3.05 -6.60
CA ARG A 3 5.73 -3.47 -5.69
C ARG A 3 5.33 -2.39 -4.68
N LYS A 4 6.31 -1.89 -3.92
CA LYS A 4 6.08 -0.81 -2.94
C LYS A 4 5.55 0.46 -3.60
N SER A 5 6.03 0.82 -4.79
CA SER A 5 5.51 1.99 -5.50
C SER A 5 4.05 1.81 -5.95
N GLN A 6 3.67 0.61 -6.38
CA GLN A 6 2.29 0.31 -6.75
C GLN A 6 1.36 0.39 -5.52
N LEU A 7 1.78 -0.16 -4.38
CA LEU A 7 1.02 -0.05 -3.12
C LEU A 7 0.89 1.41 -2.66
N ALA A 8 1.97 2.19 -2.71
CA ALA A 8 1.90 3.61 -2.35
C ALA A 8 0.98 4.41 -3.28
N ALA A 9 0.98 4.09 -4.58
CA ALA A 9 0.06 4.68 -5.55
C ALA A 9 -1.39 4.30 -5.25
N GLU A 10 -1.66 3.04 -4.88
CA GLU A 10 -2.99 2.60 -4.48
C GLU A 10 -3.49 3.32 -3.22
N ILE A 11 -2.63 3.46 -2.21
CA ILE A 11 -2.94 4.25 -1.01
C ILE A 11 -3.32 5.69 -1.38
N ALA A 12 -2.54 6.34 -2.25
CA ALA A 12 -2.84 7.71 -2.70
C ALA A 12 -4.16 7.79 -3.47
N ARG A 13 -4.46 6.80 -4.33
CA ARG A 13 -5.73 6.71 -5.06
C ARG A 13 -6.91 6.55 -4.11
N ALA A 14 -6.83 5.61 -3.17
CA ALA A 14 -7.91 5.33 -2.23
C ALA A 14 -8.19 6.51 -1.29
N ILE A 15 -7.16 7.20 -0.80
CA ILE A 15 -7.30 8.44 -0.01
C ILE A 15 -8.04 9.51 -0.83
N LYS A 16 -7.65 9.71 -2.10
CA LYS A 16 -8.28 10.69 -2.99
C LYS A 16 -9.73 10.33 -3.31
N ALA A 17 -10.01 9.06 -3.60
CA ALA A 17 -11.36 8.57 -3.91
C ALA A 17 -12.32 8.79 -2.73
N ARG A 18 -11.84 8.61 -1.50
CA ARG A 18 -12.59 8.86 -0.26
C ARG A 18 -12.63 10.33 0.16
N ARG A 19 -12.01 11.24 -0.61
CA ARG A 19 -11.91 12.68 -0.32
C ARG A 19 -11.36 12.97 1.08
N LEU A 20 -10.46 12.12 1.57
CA LEU A 20 -9.86 12.30 2.89
C LEU A 20 -8.80 13.40 2.84
N THR A 21 -8.80 14.26 3.86
CA THR A 21 -7.65 15.14 4.13
C THR A 21 -6.47 14.27 4.58
N GLN A 22 -5.24 14.82 4.54
CA GLN A 22 -4.08 14.07 5.04
C GLN A 22 -4.22 13.73 6.53
N GLN A 23 -4.87 14.59 7.31
CA GLN A 23 -5.15 14.38 8.72
C GLN A 23 -6.21 13.29 8.94
N GLY A 24 -7.33 13.33 8.21
CA GLY A 24 -8.35 12.28 8.30
C GLY A 24 -7.83 10.92 7.82
N ALA A 25 -6.96 10.91 6.80
CA ALA A 25 -6.27 9.70 6.39
C ALA A 25 -5.32 9.19 7.49
N ALA A 26 -4.60 10.06 8.19
CA ALA A 26 -3.73 9.68 9.30
C ALA A 26 -4.50 9.01 10.45
N GLU A 27 -5.64 9.58 10.84
CA GLU A 27 -6.52 9.03 11.86
C GLU A 27 -7.04 7.64 11.46
N LEU A 28 -7.60 7.51 10.25
CA LEU A 28 -8.08 6.23 9.72
C LEU A 28 -6.97 5.17 9.64
N LEU A 29 -5.78 5.58 9.20
CA LEU A 29 -4.64 4.70 8.98
C LEU A 29 -3.79 4.45 10.24
N GLY A 30 -4.07 5.14 11.35
CA GLY A 30 -3.34 5.01 12.61
C GLY A 30 -1.85 5.28 12.46
N ILE A 31 -1.50 6.29 11.65
CA ILE A 31 -0.14 6.75 11.42
C ILE A 31 -0.09 8.27 11.41
N ASP A 32 1.09 8.85 11.61
CA ASP A 32 1.24 10.31 11.56
C ASP A 32 0.91 10.88 10.18
N GLN A 33 0.33 12.08 10.16
CA GLN A 33 0.04 12.84 8.95
C GLN A 33 1.30 13.05 8.08
N SER A 34 2.47 13.24 8.69
CA SER A 34 3.73 13.36 7.97
C SER A 34 4.09 12.07 7.22
N LYS A 35 3.74 10.90 7.76
CA LYS A 35 3.95 9.60 7.12
C LYS A 35 2.99 9.40 5.95
N VAL A 36 1.72 9.79 6.09
CA VAL A 36 0.75 9.82 4.98
C VAL A 36 1.27 10.71 3.84
N SER A 37 1.70 11.93 4.15
CA SER A 37 2.22 12.89 3.19
C SER A 37 3.46 12.38 2.45
N ARG A 38 4.37 11.68 3.15
CA ARG A 38 5.54 11.06 2.51
C ARG A 38 5.14 9.92 1.57
N ILE A 39 4.28 9.00 2.01
CA ILE A 39 3.84 7.85 1.19
C ILE A 39 3.16 8.34 -0.10
N THR A 40 2.21 9.26 0.03
CA THR A 40 1.43 9.80 -1.11
C THR A 40 2.27 10.63 -2.08
N ARG A 41 3.42 11.16 -1.65
CA ARG A 41 4.43 11.82 -2.51
C ARG A 41 5.53 10.88 -3.02
N GLY A 42 5.36 9.57 -2.91
CA GLY A 42 6.33 8.58 -3.40
C GLY A 42 7.55 8.36 -2.49
N GLN A 43 7.57 8.95 -1.30
CA GLN A 43 8.66 8.82 -0.32
C GLN A 43 8.41 7.64 0.65
N PHE A 44 8.21 6.45 0.10
CA PHE A 44 7.84 5.22 0.85
C PHE A 44 9.02 4.27 1.09
N ARG A 45 10.27 4.64 0.72
CA ARG A 45 11.45 3.76 0.84
C ARG A 45 11.69 3.24 2.26
N GLY A 46 11.46 4.10 3.26
CA GLY A 46 11.58 3.75 4.68
C GLY A 46 10.38 3.00 5.27
N VAL A 47 9.35 2.69 4.48
CA VAL A 47 8.16 1.95 4.92
C VAL A 47 8.28 0.50 4.46
N SER A 48 8.00 -0.46 5.34
CA SER A 48 8.01 -1.89 4.99
C SER A 48 6.89 -2.22 4.01
N GLU A 49 7.07 -3.27 3.19
CA GLU A 49 6.01 -3.70 2.27
C GLU A 49 4.77 -4.20 3.03
N ALA A 50 4.99 -4.93 4.13
CA ALA A 50 3.93 -5.36 5.03
C ALA A 50 3.10 -4.17 5.56
N LYS A 51 3.73 -3.07 5.95
CA LYS A 51 3.00 -1.89 6.41
C LYS A 51 2.19 -1.26 5.28
N LEU A 52 2.70 -1.23 4.05
CA LEU A 52 1.93 -0.71 2.92
C LEU A 52 0.70 -1.58 2.62
N LEU A 53 0.82 -2.91 2.71
CA LEU A 53 -0.32 -3.83 2.58
C LEU A 53 -1.37 -3.60 3.69
N GLU A 54 -0.94 -3.42 4.93
CA GLU A 54 -1.84 -3.09 6.05
C GLU A 54 -2.61 -1.77 5.80
N LEU A 55 -1.93 -0.74 5.29
CA LEU A 55 -2.56 0.54 4.98
C LEU A 55 -3.60 0.41 3.84
N VAL A 56 -3.30 -0.40 2.82
CA VAL A 56 -4.28 -0.73 1.75
C VAL A 56 -5.51 -1.43 2.36
N ALA A 57 -5.31 -2.37 3.28
CA ALA A 57 -6.42 -3.04 3.97
C ALA A 57 -7.28 -2.08 4.81
N ARG A 58 -6.66 -1.16 5.56
CA ARG A 58 -7.37 -0.12 6.32
C ARG A 58 -8.13 0.88 5.44
N LEU A 59 -7.71 1.02 4.18
CA LEU A 59 -8.42 1.77 3.15
C LEU A 59 -9.53 0.95 2.48
N GLY A 60 -9.96 -0.16 3.10
CA GLY A 60 -11.14 -0.93 2.72
C GLY A 60 -10.95 -1.85 1.52
N HIS A 61 -9.71 -2.26 1.23
CA HIS A 61 -9.41 -3.25 0.21
C HIS A 61 -9.12 -4.60 0.86
N ASP A 62 -9.62 -5.68 0.27
CA ASP A 62 -9.18 -7.02 0.65
C ASP A 62 -7.78 -7.29 0.09
N VAL A 63 -6.85 -7.66 0.96
CA VAL A 63 -5.49 -8.06 0.55
C VAL A 63 -5.39 -9.58 0.64
N LYS A 64 -5.26 -10.23 -0.53
CA LYS A 64 -5.09 -11.69 -0.64
C LYS A 64 -3.67 -12.00 -1.11
N ILE A 65 -2.96 -12.84 -0.35
CA ILE A 65 -1.64 -13.35 -0.73
C ILE A 65 -1.81 -14.81 -1.11
N VAL A 66 -1.52 -15.14 -2.36
CA VAL A 66 -1.61 -16.50 -2.88
C VAL A 66 -0.21 -17.06 -3.06
N VAL A 67 0.05 -18.22 -2.46
CA VAL A 67 1.33 -18.94 -2.58
C VAL A 67 1.08 -20.28 -3.26
N GLY A 68 1.85 -20.56 -4.31
CA GLY A 68 1.70 -21.78 -5.09
C GLY A 68 3.04 -22.23 -5.71
N PRO A 69 3.09 -23.44 -6.30
CA PRO A 69 4.31 -23.98 -6.87
C PRO A 69 4.79 -23.14 -8.06
N ALA A 70 6.10 -22.88 -8.12
CA ALA A 70 6.71 -22.21 -9.26
C ALA A 70 6.93 -23.19 -10.42
N ARG A 71 6.58 -22.79 -11.65
CA ARG A 71 6.88 -23.57 -12.88
C ARG A 71 8.37 -23.56 -13.26
N ARG A 72 9.17 -22.73 -12.59
CA ARG A 72 10.63 -22.59 -12.78
C ARG A 72 11.32 -22.80 -11.43
N ARG A 73 12.65 -22.96 -11.47
CA ARG A 73 13.50 -23.15 -10.27
C ARG A 73 13.29 -22.08 -9.19
N THR A 74 12.91 -20.86 -9.57
CA THR A 74 12.61 -19.75 -8.63
C THR A 74 11.26 -19.12 -8.97
N GLY A 75 10.41 -18.94 -7.96
CA GLY A 75 9.14 -18.24 -8.07
C GLY A 75 9.29 -16.72 -8.22
N ARG A 76 8.18 -16.03 -8.48
CA ARG A 76 8.12 -14.56 -8.54
C ARG A 76 7.14 -14.04 -7.50
N ILE A 77 7.41 -12.84 -6.99
CA ILE A 77 6.48 -12.12 -6.13
C ILE A 77 5.88 -10.99 -6.95
N GLU A 78 4.58 -11.05 -7.14
CA GLU A 78 3.80 -10.13 -7.96
C GLU A 78 2.63 -9.60 -7.13
N ILE A 79 2.21 -8.37 -7.41
CA ILE A 79 1.01 -7.77 -6.82
C ILE A 79 0.04 -7.50 -7.97
N GLN A 80 -1.16 -8.05 -7.86
CA GLN A 80 -2.25 -7.81 -8.79
C GLN A 80 -3.29 -6.91 -8.11
N PHE A 81 -3.62 -5.80 -8.76
CA PHE A 81 -4.73 -4.94 -8.37
C PHE A 81 -5.93 -5.29 -9.24
N ALA A 82 -7.12 -5.30 -8.66
CA ALA A 82 -8.39 -5.53 -9.36
C ALA A 82 -8.83 -4.28 -10.12
#